data_AF-A0A821AAB6-F1
#
_entry.id   AF-A0A821AAB6-F1
#
_cell.length_a   1.000
_cell.length_b   1.000
_cell.length_c   1.000
_cell.angle_alpha   90.00
_cell.angle_beta   90.00
_cell.angle_gamma   90.00
#
_symmetry.space_group_name_H-M   'P 1'
#
loop_
_entity.id
_entity.type
_entity.pdbx_description
1 polymer ?
#
loop_
_entity_poly.entity_id
_entity_poly.type
_entity_poly.pdbx_seq_one_letter_code
_entity_poly.pdbx_strand_id
1 'polypeptide(L)'
;MIPNETTKIWIIYLQVLKTNETEHLTNVTNYYLSKIVEQPAFYYGRIPNLCYLAHGYINIQLVCIRYEQQQYVESAKYIQKAYNTYSKLSEGLSQQIHIAQVDNNFAKINWKYTGKYDHAAKDLLQALQIDRNNVEIFINIVLIQASAELYSYTLNSFSTALLIIEALNETDYLSYELIYREIGQNLCKIEIILASIIPLLASRGVSRRYLLEDLANEILYEIFEYLDVYDIYKGFYNLNKRFQNLTINSNVLTKINISIISKSNFEDYHRNILIPNQNRINFLRLSNPFAAEIIFSRTRLVLNFIRLEKLILENIQIKHLYKICDNLIHLRKLHSLTISISDYIESLSLIFARIFLLSKLKYCKIEYQTKNYEEPLLTIFTEYDYSQIQSLIINGRFPFDSFSHLLCCLPK
;
A
#
# COMPACT_ATOMS: atom_id res chain seq x y z
N MET A 1 -2.90 -20.90 14.68
CA MET A 1 -3.06 -20.70 13.23
C MET A 1 -4.39 -20.00 13.01
N ILE A 2 -4.37 -18.76 12.54
CA ILE A 2 -5.56 -18.00 12.12
C ILE A 2 -5.53 -18.02 10.59
N PRO A 3 -6.63 -18.34 9.87
CA PRO A 3 -6.64 -18.28 8.43
C PRO A 3 -6.75 -16.82 7.96
N ASN A 4 -5.95 -16.46 6.96
CA ASN A 4 -6.10 -15.24 6.17
C ASN A 4 -7.44 -15.30 5.42
N GLU A 5 -8.41 -14.48 5.84
CA GLU A 5 -9.64 -14.27 5.07
C GLU A 5 -9.36 -13.25 3.95
N THR A 6 -9.28 -13.73 2.72
CA THR A 6 -9.44 -12.88 1.54
C THR A 6 -10.92 -12.69 1.27
N THR A 7 -11.39 -11.45 1.33
CA THR A 7 -12.77 -11.08 0.96
C THR A 7 -13.01 -11.44 -0.50
N LYS A 8 -13.96 -12.33 -0.77
CA LYS A 8 -14.35 -12.76 -2.13
C LYS A 8 -15.57 -11.96 -2.56
N ILE A 9 -15.48 -11.23 -3.66
CA ILE A 9 -16.60 -10.49 -4.25
C ILE A 9 -17.12 -11.25 -5.47
N TRP A 10 -18.43 -11.50 -5.50
CA TRP A 10 -19.15 -12.11 -6.62
C TRP A 10 -20.15 -11.08 -7.16
N ILE A 11 -20.13 -10.84 -8.48
CA ILE A 11 -21.17 -10.05 -9.15
C ILE A 11 -21.87 -10.98 -10.14
N ILE A 12 -23.18 -11.17 -9.97
CA ILE A 12 -24.02 -12.01 -10.83
C ILE A 12 -24.96 -11.08 -11.59
N TYR A 13 -24.84 -11.03 -12.92
CA TYR A 13 -25.81 -10.38 -13.79
C TYR A 13 -26.74 -11.44 -14.41
N LEU A 14 -28.05 -11.24 -14.27
CA LEU A 14 -29.10 -12.04 -14.89
C LEU A 14 -29.95 -11.12 -15.77
N GLN A 15 -29.97 -11.38 -17.07
CA GLN A 15 -30.95 -10.79 -17.98
C GLN A 15 -31.83 -11.90 -18.55
N VAL A 16 -33.13 -11.83 -18.26
CA VAL A 16 -34.14 -12.71 -18.86
C VAL A 16 -34.62 -12.04 -20.14
N LEU A 17 -34.27 -12.61 -21.29
CA LEU A 17 -34.84 -12.18 -22.56
C LEU A 17 -36.31 -12.61 -22.61
N LYS A 18 -37.17 -11.62 -22.91
CA LYS A 18 -38.63 -11.68 -22.89
C LYS A 18 -39.17 -13.00 -23.48
N THR A 19 -39.87 -13.77 -22.67
CA THR A 19 -40.82 -14.81 -23.12
C THR A 19 -42.15 -14.59 -22.38
N ASN A 20 -43.26 -15.02 -22.99
CA ASN A 20 -44.63 -14.65 -22.61
C ASN A 20 -45.14 -15.23 -21.26
N GLU A 21 -44.27 -15.76 -20.39
CA GLU A 21 -44.65 -16.37 -19.12
C GLU A 21 -43.79 -15.84 -17.95
N THR A 22 -44.02 -14.58 -17.58
CA THR A 22 -43.20 -13.82 -16.63
C THR A 22 -43.28 -14.32 -15.18
N GLU A 23 -44.38 -14.97 -14.77
CA GLU A 23 -44.60 -15.33 -13.37
C GLU A 23 -43.86 -16.61 -12.95
N HIS A 24 -43.85 -17.64 -13.81
CA HIS A 24 -43.16 -18.90 -13.52
C HIS A 24 -41.63 -18.72 -13.54
N LEU A 25 -41.12 -17.84 -14.41
CA LEU A 25 -39.70 -17.48 -14.55
C LEU A 25 -39.16 -16.68 -13.35
N THR A 26 -39.98 -15.81 -12.75
CA THR A 26 -39.59 -15.02 -11.58
C THR A 26 -39.41 -15.90 -10.34
N ASN A 27 -40.31 -16.86 -10.14
CA ASN A 27 -40.25 -17.80 -9.01
C ASN A 27 -39.07 -18.77 -9.09
N VAL A 28 -38.74 -19.27 -10.30
CA VAL A 28 -37.58 -20.14 -10.52
C VAL A 28 -36.27 -19.37 -10.29
N THR A 29 -36.18 -18.13 -10.78
CA THR A 29 -34.99 -17.29 -10.62
C THR A 29 -34.74 -16.92 -9.16
N ASN A 30 -35.79 -16.54 -8.42
CA ASN A 30 -35.70 -16.21 -6.99
C ASN A 30 -35.37 -17.44 -6.14
N TYR A 31 -35.88 -18.62 -6.50
CA TYR A 31 -35.54 -19.87 -5.82
C TYR A 31 -34.04 -20.19 -5.92
N TYR A 32 -33.45 -20.12 -7.11
CA TYR A 32 -32.02 -20.42 -7.28
C TYR A 32 -31.11 -19.34 -6.69
N LEU A 33 -31.49 -18.05 -6.77
CA LEU A 33 -30.77 -16.97 -6.09
C LEU A 33 -30.76 -17.15 -4.57
N SER A 34 -31.90 -17.51 -3.97
CA SER A 34 -31.98 -17.77 -2.52
C SER A 34 -31.06 -18.93 -2.10
N LYS A 35 -30.94 -19.98 -2.92
CA LYS A 35 -30.08 -21.13 -2.62
C LYS A 35 -28.58 -20.85 -2.79
N ILE A 36 -28.20 -19.95 -3.69
CA ILE A 36 -26.81 -19.52 -3.87
C ILE A 36 -26.34 -18.63 -2.71
N VAL A 37 -27.24 -17.78 -2.18
CA VAL A 37 -26.96 -16.92 -1.01
C VAL A 37 -26.84 -17.74 0.27
N GLU A 38 -27.66 -18.79 0.44
CA GLU A 38 -27.68 -19.61 1.66
C GLU A 38 -26.47 -20.53 1.84
N GLN A 39 -25.87 -21.06 0.76
CA GLN A 39 -24.76 -22.04 0.85
C GLN A 39 -23.72 -21.91 -0.28
N PRO A 40 -22.83 -20.90 -0.25
CA PRO A 40 -21.86 -20.66 -1.32
C PRO A 40 -20.83 -21.80 -1.50
N ALA A 41 -20.58 -22.62 -0.48
CA ALA A 41 -19.55 -23.66 -0.51
C ALA A 41 -19.96 -24.98 -1.19
N PHE A 42 -21.26 -25.24 -1.41
CA PHE A 42 -21.74 -26.56 -1.86
C PHE A 42 -21.78 -26.77 -3.38
N TYR A 43 -21.68 -25.70 -4.18
CA TYR A 43 -21.75 -25.79 -5.65
C TYR A 43 -20.38 -25.87 -6.35
N TYR A 44 -19.31 -26.09 -5.59
CA TYR A 44 -17.97 -26.31 -6.13
C TYR A 44 -17.83 -27.74 -6.66
N GLY A 45 -18.05 -27.91 -7.97
CA GLY A 45 -17.74 -29.17 -8.68
C GLY A 45 -18.75 -29.60 -9.75
N ARG A 46 -19.91 -28.94 -9.87
CA ARG A 46 -20.93 -29.26 -10.90
C ARG A 46 -21.53 -28.01 -11.54
N ILE A 47 -20.71 -27.25 -12.27
CA ILE A 47 -21.19 -26.28 -13.27
C ILE A 47 -20.70 -26.68 -14.68
N PRO A 48 -20.93 -27.94 -15.12
CA PRO A 48 -21.14 -28.18 -16.56
C PRO A 48 -22.59 -28.48 -16.95
N ASN A 49 -23.47 -28.78 -15.99
CA ASN A 49 -24.80 -29.35 -16.31
C ASN A 49 -25.98 -28.36 -16.27
N LEU A 50 -25.76 -27.09 -15.93
CA LEU A 50 -26.80 -26.06 -16.05
C LEU A 50 -27.14 -25.72 -17.52
N CYS A 51 -26.26 -26.04 -18.47
CA CYS A 51 -26.53 -25.88 -19.90
C CYS A 51 -27.37 -27.02 -20.51
N TYR A 52 -27.56 -28.14 -19.80
CA TYR A 52 -28.18 -29.34 -20.39
C TYR A 52 -29.69 -29.49 -20.12
N LEU A 53 -30.28 -28.68 -19.23
CA LEU A 53 -31.71 -28.77 -18.89
C LEU A 53 -32.61 -27.74 -19.60
N ALA A 54 -32.06 -26.89 -20.48
CA ALA A 54 -32.82 -25.95 -21.29
C ALA A 54 -32.82 -26.37 -22.77
N HIS A 55 -33.36 -27.54 -23.08
CA HIS A 55 -33.78 -27.83 -24.45
C HIS A 55 -35.13 -27.15 -24.70
N GLY A 56 -35.05 -25.97 -25.32
CA GLY A 56 -36.19 -25.19 -25.80
C GLY A 56 -36.43 -23.93 -24.95
N TYR A 57 -36.24 -22.76 -25.57
CA TYR A 57 -36.79 -21.45 -25.17
C TYR A 57 -36.03 -20.51 -24.24
N ILE A 58 -34.84 -20.86 -23.72
CA ILE A 58 -34.13 -19.95 -22.80
C ILE A 58 -32.69 -19.72 -23.24
N ASN A 59 -32.36 -18.48 -23.61
CA ASN A 59 -30.99 -18.03 -23.85
C ASN A 59 -30.53 -17.19 -22.65
N ILE A 60 -30.16 -17.85 -21.55
CA ILE A 60 -29.54 -17.19 -20.39
C ILE A 60 -28.03 -17.12 -20.64
N GLN A 61 -27.50 -15.91 -20.78
CA GLN A 61 -26.05 -15.70 -20.65
C GLN A 61 -25.73 -15.31 -19.20
N LEU A 62 -25.24 -16.28 -18.44
CA LEU A 62 -24.64 -16.07 -17.13
C LEU A 62 -23.18 -15.69 -17.32
N VAL A 63 -22.79 -14.46 -17.01
CA VAL A 63 -21.39 -14.03 -16.95
C VAL A 63 -20.99 -13.94 -15.48
N CYS A 64 -20.48 -15.03 -14.93
CA CYS A 64 -19.83 -15.04 -13.62
C CYS A 64 -18.35 -14.72 -13.79
N ILE A 65 -17.89 -13.58 -13.26
CA ILE A 65 -16.47 -13.19 -13.32
C ILE A 65 -15.85 -13.52 -11.97
N ARG A 66 -14.92 -14.48 -11.95
CA ARG A 66 -14.16 -14.88 -10.76
C ARG A 66 -12.84 -14.10 -10.74
N TYR A 67 -12.69 -13.18 -9.80
CA TYR A 67 -11.44 -12.44 -9.58
C TYR A 67 -10.49 -13.23 -8.67
N GLU A 68 -9.80 -14.22 -9.24
CA GLU A 68 -8.63 -14.85 -8.60
C GLU A 68 -7.36 -14.43 -9.32
N GLN A 69 -6.25 -14.31 -8.57
CA GLN A 69 -4.95 -13.81 -9.03
C GLN A 69 -4.35 -14.58 -10.24
N GLN A 70 -4.98 -15.66 -10.73
CA GLN A 70 -4.50 -16.49 -11.83
C GLN A 70 -5.52 -16.71 -12.97
N GLN A 71 -6.73 -16.13 -12.94
CA GLN A 71 -7.77 -16.34 -13.98
C GLN A 71 -8.17 -15.08 -14.78
N TYR A 72 -7.32 -14.05 -14.76
CA TYR A 72 -7.58 -12.76 -15.43
C TYR A 72 -7.68 -12.88 -16.95
N VAL A 73 -6.89 -13.76 -17.59
CA VAL A 73 -6.93 -13.99 -19.03
C VAL A 73 -8.29 -14.55 -19.47
N GLU A 74 -8.88 -15.43 -18.68
CA GLU A 74 -10.21 -16.00 -18.96
C GLU A 74 -11.30 -14.96 -18.72
N SER A 75 -11.20 -14.20 -17.62
CA SER A 75 -12.13 -13.09 -17.33
C SER A 75 -12.17 -12.07 -18.48
N ALA A 76 -11.00 -11.67 -19.00
CA ALA A 76 -10.92 -10.77 -20.15
C ALA A 76 -11.57 -11.36 -21.42
N LYS A 77 -11.43 -12.68 -21.67
CA LYS A 77 -12.09 -13.35 -22.79
C LYS A 77 -13.62 -13.34 -22.67
N TYR A 78 -14.16 -13.55 -21.47
CA TYR A 78 -15.60 -13.52 -21.23
C TYR A 78 -16.18 -12.11 -21.39
N ILE A 79 -15.50 -11.10 -20.85
CA ILE A 79 -15.92 -9.71 -21.00
C ILE A 79 -15.83 -9.29 -22.48
N GLN A 80 -14.81 -9.73 -23.22
CA GLN A 80 -14.73 -9.46 -24.68
C GLN A 80 -15.90 -10.08 -25.44
N LYS A 81 -16.29 -11.30 -25.06
CA LYS A 81 -17.43 -11.98 -25.68
C LYS A 81 -18.74 -11.24 -25.37
N ALA A 82 -18.92 -10.76 -24.14
CA ALA A 82 -20.05 -9.94 -23.76
C ALA A 82 -20.07 -8.64 -24.57
N TYR A 83 -18.96 -7.92 -24.64
CA TYR A 83 -18.80 -6.70 -25.43
C TYR A 83 -19.21 -6.91 -26.89
N ASN A 84 -18.66 -7.94 -27.54
CA ASN A 84 -18.96 -8.29 -28.94
C ASN A 84 -20.43 -8.68 -29.17
N THR A 85 -21.13 -9.11 -28.12
CA THR A 85 -22.55 -9.46 -28.17
C THR A 85 -23.40 -8.20 -28.04
N TYR A 86 -23.11 -7.36 -27.05
CA TYR A 86 -23.83 -6.10 -26.83
C TYR A 86 -23.62 -5.09 -27.96
N SER A 87 -22.42 -4.99 -28.51
CA SER A 87 -22.12 -4.05 -29.60
C SER A 87 -22.85 -4.37 -30.91
N LYS A 88 -23.27 -5.63 -31.11
CA LYS A 88 -24.05 -6.05 -32.29
C LYS A 88 -25.55 -5.81 -32.15
N LEU A 89 -26.04 -5.58 -30.94
CA LEU A 89 -27.46 -5.47 -30.63
C LEU A 89 -27.92 -4.01 -30.44
N SER A 90 -27.06 -3.03 -30.77
CA SER A 90 -27.01 -1.67 -30.22
C SER A 90 -28.13 -0.71 -30.69
N GLU A 91 -29.36 -0.97 -30.28
CA GLU A 91 -30.47 -0.03 -30.44
C GLU A 91 -31.24 0.14 -29.12
N GLY A 92 -30.60 0.77 -28.12
CA GLY A 92 -31.27 1.13 -26.87
C GLY A 92 -30.35 1.71 -25.78
N LEU A 93 -30.88 2.69 -25.02
CA LEU A 93 -30.18 3.33 -23.90
C LEU A 93 -29.71 2.33 -22.83
N SER A 94 -30.53 1.33 -22.51
CA SER A 94 -30.17 0.27 -21.56
C SER A 94 -28.97 -0.56 -22.03
N GLN A 95 -28.85 -0.82 -23.33
CA GLN A 95 -27.70 -1.56 -23.88
C GLN A 95 -26.44 -0.70 -23.86
N GLN A 96 -26.56 0.61 -24.11
CA GLN A 96 -25.46 1.55 -23.98
C GLN A 96 -24.91 1.58 -22.55
N ILE A 97 -25.76 1.61 -21.53
CA ILE A 97 -25.32 1.53 -20.12
C ILE A 97 -24.57 0.22 -19.85
N HIS A 98 -25.03 -0.91 -20.39
CA HIS A 98 -24.30 -2.17 -20.26
C HIS A 98 -22.93 -2.15 -20.96
N ILE A 99 -22.81 -1.49 -22.12
CA ILE A 99 -21.51 -1.29 -22.78
C ILE A 99 -20.58 -0.47 -21.88
N ALA A 100 -21.07 0.61 -21.26
CA ALA A 100 -20.28 1.40 -20.31
C ALA A 100 -19.79 0.57 -19.11
N GLN A 101 -20.64 -0.30 -18.56
CA GLN A 101 -20.26 -1.20 -17.47
C GLN A 101 -19.20 -2.23 -17.91
N VAL A 102 -19.31 -2.75 -19.12
CA VAL A 102 -18.34 -3.69 -19.70
C VAL A 102 -16.99 -3.01 -19.89
N ASP A 103 -16.97 -1.80 -20.43
CA ASP A 103 -15.77 -0.98 -20.61
C ASP A 103 -15.13 -0.62 -19.25
N ASN A 104 -15.95 -0.28 -18.24
CA ASN A 104 -15.49 -0.04 -16.87
C ASN A 104 -14.78 -1.27 -16.27
N ASN A 105 -15.34 -2.47 -16.46
CA ASN A 105 -14.75 -3.71 -15.97
C ASN A 105 -13.48 -4.10 -16.74
N PHE A 106 -13.42 -3.84 -18.04
CA PHE A 106 -12.20 -4.01 -18.84
C PHE A 106 -11.07 -3.14 -18.32
N ALA A 107 -11.36 -1.87 -18.04
CA ALA A 107 -10.40 -0.95 -17.48
C ALA A 107 -9.83 -1.46 -16.14
N LYS A 108 -10.69 -1.93 -15.22
CA LYS A 108 -10.24 -2.51 -13.94
C LYS A 108 -9.29 -3.68 -14.15
N ILE A 109 -9.53 -4.52 -15.16
CA ILE A 109 -8.64 -5.64 -15.46
C ILE A 109 -7.32 -5.17 -16.04
N ASN A 110 -7.38 -4.29 -17.04
CA ASN A 110 -6.20 -3.73 -17.69
C ASN A 110 -5.31 -3.02 -16.66
N TRP A 111 -5.91 -2.26 -15.74
CA TRP A 111 -5.21 -1.60 -14.64
C TRP A 111 -4.66 -2.59 -13.62
N LYS A 112 -5.52 -3.33 -12.90
CA LYS A 112 -5.10 -4.10 -11.71
C LYS A 112 -4.21 -5.29 -12.05
N TYR A 113 -4.36 -5.89 -13.23
CA TYR A 113 -3.68 -7.15 -13.55
C TYR A 113 -2.66 -7.05 -14.67
N THR A 114 -2.74 -6.05 -15.55
CA THR A 114 -1.80 -5.94 -16.68
C THR A 114 -0.89 -4.72 -16.62
N GLY A 115 -1.17 -3.75 -15.74
CA GLY A 115 -0.42 -2.49 -15.65
C GLY A 115 -0.52 -1.61 -16.90
N LYS A 116 -1.50 -1.87 -17.78
CA LYS A 116 -1.72 -1.09 -19.02
C LYS A 116 -2.60 0.13 -18.75
N TYR A 117 -2.04 1.11 -18.04
CA TYR A 117 -2.77 2.30 -17.61
C TYR A 117 -3.42 3.07 -18.77
N ASP A 118 -2.72 3.22 -19.90
CA ASP A 118 -3.25 3.97 -21.06
C ASP A 118 -4.49 3.30 -21.68
N HIS A 119 -4.50 1.97 -21.74
CA HIS A 119 -5.63 1.22 -22.28
C HIS A 119 -6.82 1.33 -21.32
N ALA A 120 -6.56 1.14 -20.03
CA ALA A 120 -7.57 1.24 -19.00
C ALA A 120 -8.18 2.65 -18.91
N ALA A 121 -7.37 3.71 -19.04
CA ALA A 121 -7.85 5.08 -19.10
C ALA A 121 -8.71 5.34 -20.35
N LYS A 122 -8.33 4.80 -21.51
CA LYS A 122 -9.12 4.91 -22.75
C LYS A 122 -10.47 4.21 -22.61
N ASP A 123 -10.49 3.00 -22.06
CA ASP A 123 -11.71 2.22 -21.82
C ASP A 123 -12.66 2.98 -20.87
N LEU A 124 -12.15 3.60 -19.80
CA LEU A 124 -12.98 4.41 -18.90
C LEU A 124 -13.50 5.70 -19.54
N LEU A 125 -12.70 6.37 -20.36
CA LEU A 125 -13.15 7.57 -21.08
C LEU A 125 -14.26 7.22 -22.08
N GLN A 126 -14.19 6.05 -22.71
CA GLN A 126 -15.25 5.55 -23.57
C GLN A 126 -16.52 5.21 -22.76
N ALA A 127 -16.36 4.52 -21.62
CA ALA A 127 -17.46 4.24 -20.71
C ALA A 127 -18.15 5.53 -20.24
N LEU A 128 -17.36 6.56 -19.92
CA LEU A 128 -17.84 7.85 -19.45
C LEU A 128 -18.59 8.65 -20.52
N GLN A 129 -18.20 8.51 -21.79
CA GLN A 129 -18.94 9.13 -22.90
C GLN A 129 -20.36 8.57 -23.02
N ILE A 130 -20.53 7.30 -22.64
CA ILE A 130 -21.80 6.58 -22.72
C ILE A 130 -22.67 6.82 -21.47
N ASP A 131 -22.07 6.78 -20.28
CA ASP A 131 -22.74 7.00 -19.01
C ASP A 131 -22.03 8.08 -18.18
N ARG A 132 -22.39 9.35 -18.46
CA ARG A 132 -21.73 10.53 -17.88
C ARG A 132 -21.97 10.73 -16.39
N ASN A 133 -22.99 10.08 -15.83
CA ASN A 133 -23.38 10.23 -14.43
C ASN A 133 -22.93 9.05 -13.58
N ASN A 134 -22.16 8.12 -14.14
CA ASN A 134 -21.69 6.96 -13.42
C ASN A 134 -20.52 7.31 -12.49
N VAL A 135 -20.81 7.45 -11.20
CA VAL A 135 -19.80 7.77 -10.18
C VAL A 135 -18.66 6.75 -10.20
N GLU A 136 -18.97 5.44 -10.31
CA GLU A 136 -17.96 4.38 -10.29
C GLU A 136 -16.90 4.53 -11.40
N ILE A 137 -17.30 4.99 -12.59
CA ILE A 137 -16.37 5.25 -13.70
C ILE A 137 -15.37 6.35 -13.30
N PHE A 138 -15.84 7.44 -12.70
CA PHE A 138 -14.95 8.52 -12.23
C PHE A 138 -13.99 8.05 -11.14
N ILE A 139 -14.46 7.26 -10.18
CA ILE A 139 -13.60 6.68 -9.14
C ILE A 139 -12.47 5.89 -9.78
N ASN A 140 -12.79 5.00 -10.72
CA ASN A 140 -11.78 4.19 -11.39
C ASN A 140 -10.81 5.05 -12.22
N ILE A 141 -11.26 6.15 -12.84
CA ILE A 141 -10.36 7.08 -13.54
C ILE A 141 -9.34 7.66 -12.57
N VAL A 142 -9.80 8.14 -11.40
CA VAL A 142 -8.93 8.70 -10.37
C VAL A 142 -7.93 7.66 -9.87
N LEU A 143 -8.37 6.43 -9.59
CA LEU A 143 -7.50 5.36 -9.11
C LEU A 143 -6.42 4.96 -10.15
N ILE A 144 -6.78 4.92 -11.43
CA ILE A 144 -5.83 4.63 -12.51
C ILE A 144 -4.82 5.76 -12.68
N GLN A 145 -5.28 7.02 -12.69
CA GLN A 145 -4.39 8.18 -12.82
C GLN A 145 -3.42 8.29 -11.63
N ALA A 146 -3.91 8.01 -10.41
CA ALA A 146 -3.07 7.96 -9.22
C ALA A 146 -2.01 6.85 -9.32
N SER A 147 -2.42 5.65 -9.75
CA SER A 147 -1.51 4.51 -9.95
C SER A 147 -0.49 4.74 -11.07
N ALA A 148 -0.83 5.55 -12.07
CA ALA A 148 0.07 5.95 -13.16
C ALA A 148 0.98 7.15 -12.81
N GLU A 149 0.97 7.62 -11.55
CA GLU A 149 1.70 8.81 -11.08
C GLU A 149 1.33 10.13 -11.81
N LEU A 150 0.12 10.22 -12.37
CA LEU A 150 -0.40 11.40 -13.08
C LEU A 150 -1.15 12.34 -12.11
N TYR A 151 -0.44 12.88 -11.12
CA TYR A 151 -1.05 13.60 -9.99
C TYR A 151 -1.86 14.85 -10.38
N SER A 152 -1.44 15.63 -11.38
CA SER A 152 -2.17 16.81 -11.84
C SER A 152 -3.54 16.47 -12.42
N TYR A 153 -3.62 15.38 -13.18
CA TYR A 153 -4.88 14.86 -13.74
C TYR A 153 -5.76 14.24 -12.66
N THR A 154 -5.14 13.54 -11.70
CA THR A 154 -5.82 12.89 -10.56
C THR A 154 -6.65 13.90 -9.78
N LEU A 155 -6.09 15.07 -9.46
CA LEU A 155 -6.78 16.12 -8.70
C LEU A 155 -8.01 16.70 -9.44
N ASN A 156 -7.90 16.89 -10.76
CA ASN A 156 -9.00 17.42 -11.56
C ASN A 156 -10.14 16.38 -11.70
N SER A 157 -9.78 15.12 -11.96
CA SER A 157 -10.75 14.01 -12.00
C SER A 157 -11.43 13.79 -10.66
N PHE A 158 -10.70 13.93 -9.55
CA PHE A 158 -11.24 13.82 -8.19
C PHE A 158 -12.21 14.95 -7.88
N SER A 159 -11.85 16.19 -8.21
CA SER A 159 -12.75 17.35 -8.04
C SER A 159 -14.04 17.19 -8.84
N THR A 160 -13.93 16.65 -10.05
CA THR A 160 -15.09 16.37 -10.91
C THR A 160 -15.97 15.26 -10.32
N ALA A 161 -15.36 14.19 -9.80
CA ALA A 161 -16.07 13.10 -9.13
C ALA A 161 -16.87 13.61 -7.93
N LEU A 162 -16.25 14.42 -7.07
CA LEU A 162 -16.92 15.02 -5.90
C LEU A 162 -18.13 15.87 -6.29
N LEU A 163 -17.99 16.75 -7.29
CA LEU A 163 -19.08 17.60 -7.77
C LEU A 163 -20.26 16.77 -8.30
N ILE A 164 -19.99 15.63 -8.95
CA ILE A 164 -21.03 14.75 -9.48
C ILE A 164 -21.75 14.02 -8.35
N ILE A 165 -21.02 13.50 -7.36
CA ILE A 165 -21.62 12.82 -6.21
C ILE A 165 -22.53 13.80 -5.44
N GLU A 166 -22.04 15.02 -5.21
CA GLU A 166 -22.83 16.10 -4.59
C GLU A 166 -24.09 16.42 -5.42
N ALA A 167 -23.96 16.53 -6.74
CA ALA A 167 -25.08 16.84 -7.62
C ALA A 167 -26.13 15.72 -7.71
N LEU A 168 -25.71 14.45 -7.57
CA LEU A 168 -26.61 13.30 -7.61
C LEU A 168 -27.35 13.08 -6.28
N ASN A 169 -27.03 13.84 -5.22
CA ASN A 169 -27.51 13.59 -3.85
C ASN A 169 -27.32 12.12 -3.44
N GLU A 170 -26.31 11.44 -4.00
CA GLU A 170 -25.95 10.10 -3.58
C GLU A 170 -25.27 10.20 -2.22
N THR A 171 -26.07 10.22 -1.15
CA THR A 171 -25.60 10.14 0.23
C THR A 171 -25.16 8.74 0.63
N ASP A 172 -24.93 7.84 -0.35
CA ASP A 172 -24.55 6.47 -0.05
C ASP A 172 -23.13 6.50 0.52
N TYR A 173 -23.07 6.39 1.85
CA TYR A 173 -21.86 6.49 2.66
C TYR A 173 -20.77 5.54 2.16
N LEU A 174 -21.19 4.41 1.55
CA LEU A 174 -20.31 3.41 1.00
C LEU A 174 -19.50 3.91 -0.20
N SER A 175 -20.07 4.76 -1.06
CA SER A 175 -19.39 5.33 -2.24
C SER A 175 -18.34 6.34 -1.81
N TYR A 176 -18.68 7.23 -0.87
CA TYR A 176 -17.70 8.15 -0.27
C TYR A 176 -16.60 7.37 0.46
N GLU A 177 -16.94 6.40 1.30
CA GLU A 177 -15.96 5.60 2.04
C GLU A 177 -15.07 4.78 1.10
N LEU A 178 -15.58 4.18 0.02
CA LEU A 178 -14.76 3.47 -0.96
C LEU A 178 -13.82 4.41 -1.71
N ILE A 179 -14.32 5.58 -2.10
CA ILE A 179 -13.51 6.65 -2.69
C ILE A 179 -12.39 7.02 -1.72
N TYR A 180 -12.72 7.46 -0.51
CA TYR A 180 -11.74 7.86 0.51
C TYR A 180 -10.82 6.71 0.94
N ARG A 181 -11.25 5.45 0.91
CA ARG A 181 -10.42 4.30 1.31
C ARG A 181 -9.47 3.85 0.22
N GLU A 182 -9.94 3.69 -1.01
CA GLU A 182 -9.11 3.25 -2.16
C GLU A 182 -8.23 4.39 -2.66
N ILE A 183 -8.74 5.63 -2.61
CA ILE A 183 -7.95 6.82 -2.87
C ILE A 183 -7.03 7.08 -1.69
N GLY A 184 -7.46 7.00 -0.44
CA GLY A 184 -6.60 7.21 0.72
C GLY A 184 -5.44 6.22 0.84
N GLN A 185 -5.53 5.00 0.29
CA GLN A 185 -4.37 4.12 0.19
C GLN A 185 -3.33 4.59 -0.86
N ASN A 186 -3.75 5.30 -1.91
CA ASN A 186 -2.89 5.84 -2.98
C ASN A 186 -2.55 7.34 -2.82
N LEU A 187 -3.37 8.10 -2.08
CA LEU A 187 -3.34 9.54 -1.82
C LEU A 187 -3.24 9.86 -0.32
N CYS A 188 -2.87 8.89 0.54
CA CYS A 188 -2.59 9.10 1.98
C CYS A 188 -1.69 10.32 2.28
N LYS A 189 -0.93 10.79 1.29
CA LYS A 189 -0.02 11.93 1.36
C LYS A 189 -0.63 13.28 0.95
N ILE A 190 -1.78 13.28 0.27
CA ILE A 190 -2.52 14.49 -0.15
C ILE A 190 -3.80 14.64 0.69
N GLU A 191 -4.41 13.53 1.12
CA GLU A 191 -5.58 13.55 2.01
C GLU A 191 -5.27 14.06 3.41
N ILE A 192 -4.14 13.72 4.02
CA ILE A 192 -3.81 14.31 5.34
C ILE A 192 -3.62 15.81 5.22
N ILE A 193 -3.07 16.27 4.10
CA ILE A 193 -2.89 17.69 3.80
C ILE A 193 -4.26 18.36 3.65
N LEU A 194 -5.13 17.85 2.78
CA LEU A 194 -6.43 18.47 2.51
C LEU A 194 -7.42 18.30 3.67
N ALA A 195 -7.50 17.13 4.30
CA ALA A 195 -8.41 16.84 5.40
C ALA A 195 -8.00 17.49 6.73
N SER A 196 -6.71 17.79 6.96
CA SER A 196 -6.27 18.57 8.13
C SER A 196 -6.40 20.08 7.92
N ILE A 197 -6.19 20.55 6.69
CA ILE A 197 -6.20 21.98 6.37
C ILE A 197 -7.62 22.51 6.22
N ILE A 198 -8.52 21.77 5.57
CA ILE A 198 -9.86 22.28 5.22
C ILE A 198 -10.70 22.60 6.48
N PRO A 199 -10.82 21.72 7.50
CA PRO A 199 -11.57 22.03 8.73
C PRO A 199 -10.89 23.12 9.58
N LEU A 200 -9.56 23.16 9.60
CA LEU A 200 -8.79 24.11 10.40
C LEU A 200 -8.86 25.53 9.80
N LEU A 201 -8.85 25.65 8.47
CA LEU A 201 -9.12 26.90 7.77
C LEU A 201 -10.60 27.31 7.87
N ALA A 202 -11.54 26.37 7.77
CA ALA A 202 -12.98 26.65 7.92
C ALA A 202 -13.34 27.17 9.33
N SER A 203 -12.75 26.58 10.38
CA SER A 203 -12.96 27.00 11.78
C SER A 203 -12.48 28.42 12.10
N ARG A 204 -11.60 28.98 11.25
CA ARG A 204 -11.04 30.34 11.41
C ARG A 204 -11.77 31.40 10.57
N GLY A 205 -12.91 31.07 9.96
CA GLY A 205 -13.73 32.02 9.18
C GLY A 205 -13.07 32.45 7.86
N VAL A 206 -12.16 31.64 7.34
CA VAL A 206 -11.27 32.01 6.24
C VAL A 206 -11.96 31.71 4.90
N SER A 207 -12.59 32.72 4.30
CA SER A 207 -13.25 32.63 2.98
C SER A 207 -12.40 33.30 1.89
N ARG A 208 -11.58 32.50 1.19
CA ARG A 208 -11.06 32.70 -0.19
C ARG A 208 -10.11 31.57 -0.59
N ARG A 209 -9.82 31.42 -1.89
CA ARG A 209 -8.79 30.52 -2.44
C ARG A 209 -7.42 30.90 -1.88
N TYR A 210 -7.01 30.33 -0.75
CA TYR A 210 -5.63 30.43 -0.30
C TYR A 210 -4.80 29.41 -1.05
N LEU A 211 -3.67 29.87 -1.59
CA LEU A 211 -2.66 28.98 -2.12
C LEU A 211 -1.95 28.36 -0.92
N LEU A 212 -1.47 27.12 -1.07
CA LEU A 212 -0.64 26.44 -0.07
C LEU A 212 0.53 27.33 0.41
N GLU A 213 1.01 28.22 -0.47
CA GLU A 213 2.09 29.18 -0.21
C GLU A 213 1.72 30.26 0.82
N ASP A 214 0.44 30.48 1.09
CA ASP A 214 -0.06 31.47 2.03
C ASP A 214 -0.16 30.94 3.47
N LEU A 215 -0.10 29.62 3.66
CA LEU A 215 -0.16 29.00 4.99
C LEU A 215 1.04 29.44 5.84
N ALA A 216 0.88 29.60 7.15
CA ALA A 216 1.98 29.87 8.06
C ALA A 216 2.95 28.67 8.18
N ASN A 217 4.21 28.90 8.56
CA ASN A 217 5.22 27.84 8.65
C ASN A 217 4.83 26.75 9.65
N GLU A 218 4.17 27.14 10.73
CA GLU A 218 3.68 26.28 11.80
C GLU A 218 2.70 25.25 11.24
N ILE A 219 1.72 25.71 10.44
CA ILE A 219 0.74 24.83 9.78
C ILE A 219 1.43 23.90 8.79
N LEU A 220 2.42 24.39 8.03
CA LEU A 220 3.21 23.56 7.12
C LEU A 220 4.00 22.48 7.87
N TYR A 221 4.55 22.79 9.05
CA TYR A 221 5.22 21.79 9.88
C TYR A 221 4.25 20.75 10.43
N GLU A 222 3.06 21.17 10.90
CA GLU A 222 2.01 20.25 11.31
C GLU A 222 1.65 19.29 10.17
N ILE A 223 1.51 19.79 8.94
CA ILE A 223 1.28 18.96 7.75
C ILE A 223 2.46 17.99 7.52
N PHE A 224 3.69 18.49 7.60
CA PHE A 224 4.91 17.71 7.38
C PHE A 224 5.10 16.59 8.40
N GLU A 225 4.54 16.69 9.62
CA GLU A 225 4.60 15.60 10.61
C GLU A 225 3.91 14.32 10.15
N TYR A 226 2.96 14.43 9.21
CA TYR A 226 2.22 13.32 8.63
C TYR A 226 2.84 12.76 7.34
N LEU A 227 3.89 13.40 6.81
CA LEU A 227 4.52 13.04 5.54
C LEU A 227 5.91 12.44 5.78
N ASP A 228 6.36 11.56 4.89
CA ASP A 228 7.78 11.20 4.86
C ASP A 228 8.58 12.36 4.25
N VAL A 229 9.82 12.50 4.71
CA VAL A 229 10.74 13.54 4.24
C VAL A 229 11.00 13.45 2.75
N TYR A 230 10.94 12.25 2.17
CA TYR A 230 10.99 12.08 0.72
C TYR A 230 9.83 12.75 0.00
N ASP A 231 8.62 12.63 0.55
CA ASP A 231 7.42 13.20 -0.04
C ASP A 231 7.40 14.71 0.10
N ILE A 232 7.82 15.20 1.27
CA ILE A 232 8.01 16.64 1.51
C ILE A 232 8.99 17.20 0.48
N TYR A 233 10.13 16.54 0.29
CA TYR A 233 11.10 17.01 -0.67
C TYR A 233 10.54 16.96 -2.11
N LYS A 234 10.02 15.81 -2.54
CA LYS A 234 9.54 15.64 -3.92
C LYS A 234 8.40 16.60 -4.25
N GLY A 235 7.47 16.81 -3.31
CA GLY A 235 6.30 17.65 -3.50
C GLY A 235 6.54 19.14 -3.32
N PHE A 236 7.41 19.53 -2.37
CA PHE A 236 7.48 20.92 -1.90
C PHE A 236 8.81 21.61 -2.21
N TYR A 237 9.91 20.87 -2.35
CA TYR A 237 11.25 21.46 -2.48
C TYR A 237 11.39 22.40 -3.68
N ASN A 238 10.74 22.09 -4.80
CA ASN A 238 10.84 22.89 -6.03
C ASN A 238 9.76 23.97 -6.16
N LEU A 239 8.90 24.18 -5.14
CA LEU A 239 7.84 25.19 -5.21
C LEU A 239 8.43 26.60 -5.17
N ASN A 240 9.13 26.94 -4.08
CA ASN A 240 9.78 28.24 -3.93
C ASN A 240 10.85 28.19 -2.81
N LYS A 241 11.62 29.28 -2.67
CA LYS A 241 12.72 29.39 -1.69
C LYS A 241 12.26 29.20 -0.25
N ARG A 242 11.01 29.57 0.07
CA ARG A 242 10.44 29.36 1.41
C ARG A 242 10.32 27.87 1.70
N PHE A 243 9.76 27.07 0.78
CA PHE A 243 9.66 25.61 0.97
C PHE A 243 11.01 24.90 0.97
N GLN A 244 11.97 25.37 0.18
CA GLN A 244 13.36 24.88 0.26
C GLN A 244 13.93 25.06 1.67
N ASN A 245 13.75 26.26 2.23
CA ASN A 245 14.19 26.57 3.60
C ASN A 245 13.45 25.73 4.64
N LEU A 246 12.14 25.52 4.47
CA LEU A 246 11.36 24.66 5.37
C LEU A 246 11.85 23.21 5.35
N THR A 247 12.33 22.73 4.21
CA THR A 247 12.81 21.34 4.07
C THR A 247 14.24 21.18 4.60
N ILE A 248 15.15 22.09 4.27
CA ILE A 248 16.57 22.00 4.63
C ILE A 248 16.83 22.49 6.07
N ASN A 249 16.24 23.61 6.45
CA ASN A 249 16.59 24.35 7.68
C ASN A 249 15.53 24.24 8.78
N SER A 250 14.66 23.22 8.73
CA SER A 250 13.68 23.00 9.79
C SER A 250 14.36 22.68 11.13
N ASN A 251 13.67 22.93 12.24
CA ASN A 251 14.11 22.46 13.56
C ASN A 251 13.44 21.14 13.96
N VAL A 252 12.49 20.67 13.15
CA VAL A 252 11.71 19.46 13.40
C VAL A 252 12.61 18.23 13.22
N LEU A 253 12.39 17.21 14.04
CA LEU A 253 13.12 15.95 13.92
C LEU A 253 12.70 15.21 12.65
N THR A 254 13.68 14.67 11.95
CA THR A 254 13.50 14.12 10.61
C THR A 254 13.30 12.61 10.70
N LYS A 255 12.14 12.10 10.25
CA LYS A 255 11.89 10.67 10.09
C LYS A 255 12.09 10.31 8.62
N ILE A 256 12.99 9.35 8.35
CA ILE A 256 13.31 8.94 6.99
C ILE A 256 12.93 7.48 6.78
N ASN A 257 12.08 7.22 5.79
CA ASN A 257 11.73 5.89 5.32
C ASN A 257 12.13 5.71 3.86
N ILE A 258 13.22 4.97 3.62
CA ILE A 258 13.80 4.76 2.28
C ILE A 258 13.32 3.42 1.67
N SER A 259 12.25 2.82 2.20
CA SER A 259 11.81 1.48 1.77
C SER A 259 11.39 1.41 0.29
N ILE A 260 10.91 2.51 -0.29
CA ILE A 260 10.27 2.55 -1.62
C ILE A 260 11.19 3.22 -2.66
N ILE A 261 12.34 3.78 -2.28
CA ILE A 261 13.18 4.49 -3.24
C ILE A 261 13.86 3.52 -4.21
N SER A 262 13.90 3.88 -5.49
CA SER A 262 14.74 3.19 -6.46
C SER A 262 16.22 3.54 -6.26
N LYS A 263 17.12 2.68 -6.76
CA LYS A 263 18.57 2.94 -6.71
C LYS A 263 18.97 4.23 -7.42
N SER A 264 18.37 4.53 -8.58
CA SER A 264 18.66 5.76 -9.34
C SER A 264 18.29 7.02 -8.56
N ASN A 265 17.12 7.01 -7.90
CA ASN A 265 16.64 8.17 -7.14
C ASN A 265 17.36 8.31 -5.80
N PHE A 266 17.96 7.24 -5.30
CA PHE A 266 18.67 7.26 -4.03
C PHE A 266 19.93 8.12 -4.06
N GLU A 267 20.67 8.20 -5.16
CA GLU A 267 21.89 9.01 -5.21
C GLU A 267 21.59 10.50 -5.02
N ASP A 268 20.58 11.01 -5.73
CA ASP A 268 20.11 12.38 -5.60
C ASP A 268 19.50 12.63 -4.21
N TYR A 269 18.69 11.69 -3.72
CA TYR A 269 18.12 11.76 -2.37
C TYR A 269 19.21 11.81 -1.30
N HIS A 270 20.22 10.95 -1.43
CA HIS A 270 21.32 10.85 -0.50
C HIS A 270 22.11 12.17 -0.44
N ARG A 271 22.41 12.75 -1.61
CA ARG A 271 23.17 14.01 -1.72
C ARG A 271 22.39 15.21 -1.19
N ASN A 272 21.12 15.34 -1.59
CA ASN A 272 20.38 16.58 -1.40
C ASN A 272 19.51 16.60 -0.13
N ILE A 273 19.20 15.44 0.43
CA ILE A 273 18.27 15.31 1.58
C ILE A 273 18.93 14.62 2.74
N LEU A 274 19.47 13.41 2.51
CA LEU A 274 20.01 12.62 3.62
C LEU A 274 21.23 13.31 4.22
N ILE A 275 22.27 13.62 3.43
CA ILE A 275 23.51 14.23 3.92
C ILE A 275 23.25 15.55 4.68
N PRO A 276 22.49 16.54 4.13
CA PRO A 276 22.28 17.81 4.81
C PRO A 276 21.50 17.69 6.12
N ASN A 277 20.69 16.64 6.29
CA ASN A 277 19.83 16.46 7.46
C ASN A 277 20.35 15.39 8.44
N GLN A 278 21.53 14.79 8.24
CA GLN A 278 22.02 13.64 9.04
C GLN A 278 21.95 13.86 10.55
N ASN A 279 22.35 15.06 11.00
CA ASN A 279 22.37 15.44 12.41
C ASN A 279 20.98 15.60 13.06
N ARG A 280 19.91 15.66 12.25
CA ARG A 280 18.51 15.84 12.68
C ARG A 280 17.66 14.58 12.55
N ILE A 281 18.16 13.55 11.86
CA ILE A 281 17.45 12.29 11.68
C ILE A 281 17.38 11.56 13.03
N ASN A 282 16.16 11.33 13.52
CA ASN A 282 15.92 10.54 14.73
C ASN A 282 15.35 9.14 14.44
N PHE A 283 14.76 8.95 13.26
CA PHE A 283 14.22 7.69 12.80
C PHE A 283 14.72 7.40 11.39
N LEU A 284 15.29 6.21 11.20
CA LEU A 284 15.76 5.74 9.90
C LEU A 284 15.24 4.33 9.63
N ARG A 285 14.49 4.15 8.54
CA ARG A 285 14.09 2.84 8.02
C ARG A 285 14.70 2.59 6.65
N LEU A 286 15.43 1.49 6.52
CA LEU A 286 16.10 1.06 5.31
C LEU A 286 15.65 -0.36 4.96
N SER A 287 14.93 -0.52 3.84
CA SER A 287 14.56 -1.84 3.30
C SER A 287 15.33 -2.21 2.04
N ASN A 288 16.23 -1.30 1.62
CA ASN A 288 17.04 -1.41 0.42
C ASN A 288 18.49 -1.76 0.79
N PRO A 289 19.01 -2.95 0.42
CA PRO A 289 20.36 -3.37 0.77
C PRO A 289 21.45 -2.38 0.33
N PHE A 290 21.31 -1.81 -0.88
CA PHE A 290 22.26 -0.83 -1.40
C PHE A 290 22.29 0.47 -0.59
N ALA A 291 21.14 0.91 -0.05
CA ALA A 291 21.05 2.13 0.76
C ALA A 291 21.74 1.93 2.11
N ALA A 292 21.51 0.78 2.75
CA ALA A 292 22.19 0.39 3.97
C ALA A 292 23.71 0.28 3.74
N GLU A 293 24.14 -0.34 2.65
CA GLU A 293 25.55 -0.39 2.28
C GLU A 293 26.16 1.00 2.13
N ILE A 294 25.54 1.91 1.37
CA ILE A 294 26.08 3.26 1.16
C ILE A 294 26.17 4.04 2.48
N ILE A 295 25.11 4.04 3.29
CA ILE A 295 25.04 4.81 4.54
C ILE A 295 26.04 4.28 5.57
N PHE A 296 26.14 2.96 5.73
CA PHE A 296 26.98 2.33 6.75
C PHE A 296 28.37 1.89 6.25
N SER A 297 28.70 2.06 4.96
CA SER A 297 30.04 1.77 4.43
C SER A 297 31.12 2.70 4.98
N ARG A 298 30.74 3.90 5.45
CA ARG A 298 31.67 4.93 5.92
C ARG A 298 31.30 5.32 7.35
N THR A 299 32.14 4.96 8.31
CA THR A 299 31.97 5.31 9.73
C THR A 299 31.75 6.81 9.94
N ARG A 300 32.41 7.67 9.15
CA ARG A 300 32.23 9.13 9.19
C ARG A 300 30.78 9.58 8.92
N LEU A 301 30.06 8.89 8.03
CA LEU A 301 28.66 9.21 7.76
C LEU A 301 27.78 8.79 8.93
N VAL A 302 28.02 7.60 9.49
CA VAL A 302 27.27 7.08 10.65
C VAL A 302 27.43 7.99 11.86
N LEU A 303 28.64 8.52 12.09
CA LEU A 303 28.93 9.45 13.18
C LEU A 303 28.12 10.76 13.12
N ASN A 304 27.63 11.16 11.93
CA ASN A 304 26.81 12.36 11.78
C ASN A 304 25.36 12.16 12.24
N PHE A 305 24.91 10.91 12.41
CA PHE A 305 23.58 10.59 12.91
C PHE A 305 23.47 10.74 14.45
N ILE A 306 23.90 11.89 14.96
CA ILE A 306 24.02 12.19 16.40
C ILE A 306 22.68 12.16 17.16
N ARG A 307 21.55 12.25 16.44
CA ARG A 307 20.19 12.21 16.98
C ARG A 307 19.44 10.91 16.67
N LEU A 308 20.07 9.95 15.99
CA LEU A 308 19.38 8.72 15.58
C LEU A 308 19.04 7.88 16.81
N GLU A 309 17.74 7.67 16.97
CA GLU A 309 17.12 7.03 18.13
C GLU A 309 16.52 5.68 17.78
N LYS A 310 15.94 5.58 16.57
CA LYS A 310 15.31 4.36 16.07
C LYS A 310 15.83 4.01 14.68
N LEU A 311 16.34 2.78 14.55
CA LEU A 311 16.83 2.22 13.29
C LEU A 311 16.05 0.95 12.96
N ILE A 312 15.51 0.90 11.75
CA ILE A 312 14.87 -0.29 11.16
C ILE A 312 15.66 -0.68 9.92
N LEU A 313 16.16 -1.91 9.90
CA LEU A 313 16.89 -2.54 8.83
C LEU A 313 16.07 -3.72 8.33
N GLU A 314 15.58 -3.66 7.10
CA GLU A 314 14.76 -4.70 6.50
C GLU A 314 15.45 -5.29 5.28
N ASN A 315 15.26 -6.59 5.06
CA ASN A 315 15.78 -7.30 3.90
C ASN A 315 17.31 -7.21 3.75
N ILE A 316 18.05 -7.06 4.86
CA ILE A 316 19.50 -6.89 4.85
C ILE A 316 20.21 -8.25 4.74
N GLN A 317 21.21 -8.34 3.88
CA GLN A 317 22.05 -9.55 3.80
C GLN A 317 23.06 -9.58 4.95
N ILE A 318 23.33 -10.78 5.47
CA ILE A 318 24.16 -11.03 6.64
C ILE A 318 25.56 -10.42 6.51
N LYS A 319 26.14 -10.48 5.30
CA LYS A 319 27.48 -9.95 5.01
C LYS A 319 27.59 -8.43 5.23
N HIS A 320 26.49 -7.69 5.05
CA HIS A 320 26.44 -6.25 5.30
C HIS A 320 26.14 -5.95 6.76
N LEU A 321 25.36 -6.82 7.42
CA LEU A 321 24.96 -6.62 8.81
C LEU A 321 26.16 -6.54 9.76
N TYR A 322 27.19 -7.37 9.57
CA TYR A 322 28.43 -7.29 10.37
C TYR A 322 29.04 -5.89 10.36
N LYS A 323 29.24 -5.32 9.17
CA LYS A 323 29.77 -3.96 9.00
C LYS A 323 28.85 -2.90 9.58
N ILE A 324 27.53 -3.09 9.43
CA ILE A 324 26.55 -2.17 10.02
C ILE A 324 26.68 -2.19 11.55
N CYS A 325 26.67 -3.37 12.16
CA CYS A 325 26.81 -3.58 13.61
C CYS A 325 28.08 -2.94 14.17
N ASP A 326 29.22 -3.07 13.50
CA ASP A 326 30.48 -2.42 13.91
C ASP A 326 30.34 -0.89 13.96
N ASN A 327 29.50 -0.29 13.12
CA ASN A 327 29.24 1.16 13.14
C ASN A 327 28.13 1.58 14.11
N LEU A 328 27.22 0.67 14.50
CA LEU A 328 26.11 1.00 15.40
C LEU A 328 26.59 1.45 16.78
N ILE A 329 27.78 0.99 17.22
CA ILE A 329 28.38 1.38 18.52
C ILE A 329 28.56 2.91 18.64
N HIS A 330 28.64 3.61 17.51
CA HIS A 330 28.83 5.06 17.47
C HIS A 330 27.52 5.83 17.63
N LEU A 331 26.36 5.17 17.50
CA LEU A 331 25.05 5.79 17.59
C LEU A 331 24.61 5.91 19.05
N ARG A 332 25.17 6.89 19.77
CA ARG A 332 25.00 7.06 21.22
C ARG A 332 23.56 7.28 21.70
N LYS A 333 22.61 7.59 20.81
CA LYS A 333 21.19 7.78 21.14
C LYS A 333 20.30 6.64 20.67
N LEU A 334 20.86 5.63 20.01
CA LEU A 334 20.07 4.52 19.48
C LEU A 334 19.48 3.70 20.63
N HIS A 335 18.16 3.80 20.80
CA HIS A 335 17.41 3.07 21.83
C HIS A 335 16.48 2.01 21.27
N SER A 336 16.19 2.05 19.97
CA SER A 336 15.37 1.05 19.26
C SER A 336 16.07 0.54 18.00
N LEU A 337 16.24 -0.78 17.89
CA LEU A 337 16.82 -1.45 16.74
C LEU A 337 15.87 -2.57 16.26
N THR A 338 15.56 -2.58 14.97
CA THR A 338 14.84 -3.69 14.32
C THR A 338 15.63 -4.15 13.12
N ILE A 339 15.88 -5.45 13.01
CA ILE A 339 16.64 -6.08 11.94
C ILE A 339 15.81 -7.21 11.36
N SER A 340 15.67 -7.25 10.04
CA SER A 340 15.10 -8.37 9.29
C SER A 340 16.12 -8.79 8.22
N ILE A 341 16.57 -10.04 8.31
CA ILE A 341 17.69 -10.58 7.54
C ILE A 341 17.12 -11.41 6.39
N SER A 342 17.63 -11.19 5.17
CA SER A 342 17.05 -11.75 3.95
C SER A 342 17.65 -13.08 3.51
N ASP A 343 18.89 -13.35 3.93
CA ASP A 343 19.59 -14.59 3.67
C ASP A 343 19.62 -15.49 4.91
N TYR A 344 19.97 -16.75 4.67
CA TYR A 344 20.09 -17.74 5.73
C TYR A 344 21.35 -17.52 6.54
N ILE A 345 21.22 -17.64 7.87
CA ILE A 345 22.31 -17.41 8.80
C ILE A 345 22.83 -18.73 9.34
N GLU A 346 24.15 -18.85 9.43
CA GLU A 346 24.83 -19.99 10.07
C GLU A 346 25.01 -19.75 11.57
N SER A 347 25.39 -18.53 11.97
CA SER A 347 25.56 -18.14 13.37
C SER A 347 25.20 -16.67 13.60
N LEU A 348 24.49 -16.40 14.70
CA LEU A 348 24.14 -15.05 15.16
C LEU A 348 25.01 -14.55 16.31
N SER A 349 25.90 -15.39 16.84
CA SER A 349 26.60 -15.11 18.11
C SER A 349 27.36 -13.78 18.06
N LEU A 350 28.07 -13.52 16.96
CA LEU A 350 28.82 -12.27 16.77
C LEU A 350 27.91 -11.04 16.64
N ILE A 351 26.74 -11.19 15.99
CA ILE A 351 25.78 -10.10 15.81
C ILE A 351 25.15 -9.74 17.14
N PHE A 352 24.70 -10.74 17.90
CA PHE A 352 24.18 -10.50 19.25
C PHE A 352 25.25 -9.88 20.14
N ALA A 353 26.49 -10.38 20.15
CA ALA A 353 27.56 -9.78 20.93
C ALA A 353 27.74 -8.28 20.61
N ARG A 354 27.69 -7.89 19.33
CA ARG A 354 27.75 -6.47 18.94
C ARG A 354 26.52 -5.66 19.35
N ILE A 355 25.33 -6.22 19.22
CA ILE A 355 24.08 -5.55 19.58
C ILE A 355 23.98 -5.32 21.09
N PHE A 356 24.39 -6.30 21.89
CA PHE A 356 24.29 -6.23 23.35
C PHE A 356 25.23 -5.18 23.94
N LEU A 357 26.33 -4.84 23.25
CA LEU A 357 27.24 -3.74 23.60
C LEU A 357 26.65 -2.33 23.38
N LEU A 358 25.47 -2.21 22.76
CA LEU A 358 24.84 -0.92 22.51
C LEU A 358 24.27 -0.33 23.80
N SER A 359 25.07 0.52 24.46
CA SER A 359 24.81 1.05 25.81
C SER A 359 23.49 1.79 26.05
N LYS A 360 22.76 2.20 25.01
CA LYS A 360 21.45 2.88 25.13
C LYS A 360 20.30 2.10 24.51
N LEU A 361 20.57 0.92 23.97
CA LEU A 361 19.57 0.11 23.30
C LEU A 361 18.60 -0.49 24.32
N LYS A 362 17.32 -0.12 24.24
CA LYS A 362 16.24 -0.61 25.11
C LYS A 362 15.33 -1.60 24.40
N TYR A 363 15.11 -1.43 23.11
CA TYR A 363 14.26 -2.30 22.30
C TYR A 363 15.08 -2.89 21.16
N CYS A 364 15.08 -4.22 21.06
CA CYS A 364 15.71 -4.94 19.98
C CYS A 364 14.75 -5.98 19.41
N LYS A 365 14.57 -5.97 18.08
CA LYS A 365 13.84 -6.99 17.34
C LYS A 365 14.71 -7.53 16.22
N ILE A 366 14.86 -8.85 16.13
CA ILE A 366 15.62 -9.51 15.07
C ILE A 366 14.76 -10.60 14.44
N GLU A 367 14.64 -10.56 13.11
CA GLU A 367 13.96 -11.56 12.31
C GLU A 367 14.95 -12.21 11.34
N TYR A 368 14.99 -13.54 11.29
CA TYR A 368 15.93 -14.26 10.44
C TYR A 368 15.47 -15.68 10.11
N GLN A 369 16.15 -16.29 9.14
CA GLN A 369 15.93 -17.67 8.72
C GLN A 369 17.24 -18.47 8.85
N THR A 370 17.15 -19.75 9.17
CA THR A 370 18.30 -20.67 9.28
C THR A 370 18.07 -21.94 8.48
N LYS A 371 19.13 -22.46 7.84
CA LYS A 371 19.04 -23.65 6.97
C LYS A 371 18.99 -24.96 7.77
N ASN A 372 19.68 -25.03 8.91
CA ASN A 372 19.92 -26.25 9.69
C ASN A 372 19.63 -26.01 11.19
N TYR A 373 19.83 -27.03 12.02
CA TYR A 373 19.94 -26.87 13.47
C TYR A 373 21.06 -25.87 13.76
N GLU A 374 20.71 -24.73 14.36
CA GLU A 374 21.66 -23.70 14.76
C GLU A 374 22.65 -24.26 15.77
N GLU A 375 23.94 -23.93 15.58
CA GLU A 375 24.90 -24.12 16.65
C GLU A 375 24.47 -23.28 17.86
N PRO A 376 24.51 -23.84 19.08
CA PRO A 376 24.20 -23.07 20.27
C PRO A 376 25.12 -21.84 20.35
N LEU A 377 24.64 -20.75 20.97
CA LEU A 377 25.39 -19.54 21.31
C LEU A 377 26.44 -19.85 22.38
N LEU A 378 27.34 -20.78 22.08
CA LEU A 378 28.38 -21.19 22.97
C LEU A 378 29.38 -20.04 23.04
N THR A 379 29.63 -19.56 24.27
CA THR A 379 30.85 -18.88 24.72
C THR A 379 31.10 -17.40 24.43
N ILE A 380 30.25 -16.64 23.70
CA ILE A 380 30.60 -15.22 23.43
C ILE A 380 30.22 -14.26 24.56
N PHE A 381 29.24 -14.62 25.39
CA PHE A 381 28.78 -13.77 26.49
C PHE A 381 29.62 -13.99 27.76
N THR A 382 30.92 -13.67 27.71
CA THR A 382 31.78 -13.74 28.88
C THR A 382 31.57 -12.50 29.76
N GLU A 383 30.89 -12.69 30.90
CA GLU A 383 30.85 -11.92 32.17
C GLU A 383 30.85 -10.37 32.21
N TYR A 384 31.01 -9.66 31.11
CA TYR A 384 31.23 -8.21 31.12
C TYR A 384 30.13 -7.48 30.33
N ASP A 385 29.45 -6.62 31.09
CA ASP A 385 28.42 -5.66 30.73
C ASP A 385 27.02 -6.22 30.39
N TYR A 386 26.12 -6.09 31.37
CA TYR A 386 24.69 -6.27 31.17
C TYR A 386 24.20 -5.30 30.09
N SER A 387 23.46 -5.83 29.12
CA SER A 387 22.80 -5.00 28.13
C SER A 387 21.68 -4.18 28.78
N GLN A 388 21.38 -3.03 28.17
CA GLN A 388 20.25 -2.18 28.58
C GLN A 388 18.94 -2.57 27.88
N ILE A 389 18.93 -3.67 27.12
CA ILE A 389 17.78 -4.13 26.35
C ILE A 389 16.67 -4.60 27.31
N GLN A 390 15.57 -3.85 27.35
CA GLN A 390 14.39 -4.14 28.15
C GLN A 390 13.37 -5.01 27.41
N SER A 391 13.37 -4.95 26.07
CA SER A 391 12.48 -5.73 25.21
C SER A 391 13.28 -6.32 24.07
N LEU A 392 13.37 -7.65 24.05
CA LEU A 392 14.04 -8.43 23.02
C LEU A 392 13.04 -9.35 22.33
N ILE A 393 12.90 -9.20 21.02
CA ILE A 393 12.04 -10.04 20.18
C ILE A 393 12.93 -10.78 19.17
N ILE A 394 12.91 -12.10 19.21
CA ILE A 394 13.64 -12.96 18.31
C ILE A 394 12.63 -13.75 17.48
N ASN A 395 12.50 -13.41 16.20
CA ASN A 395 11.64 -14.07 15.24
C ASN A 395 12.50 -14.96 14.32
N GLY A 396 12.84 -16.15 14.80
CA GLY A 396 13.64 -17.13 14.10
C GLY A 396 13.59 -18.47 14.83
N ARG A 397 14.21 -19.51 14.24
CA ARG A 397 14.56 -20.70 15.03
C ARG A 397 15.67 -20.26 15.99
N PHE A 398 15.65 -20.68 17.24
CA PHE A 398 16.65 -20.30 18.24
C PHE A 398 16.91 -21.51 19.15
N PRO A 399 18.17 -21.97 19.34
CA PRO A 399 18.44 -23.13 20.18
C PRO A 399 18.03 -22.89 21.62
N PHE A 400 17.26 -23.82 22.18
CA PHE A 400 16.81 -23.73 23.57
C PHE A 400 17.98 -23.62 24.56
N ASP A 401 19.06 -24.36 24.32
CA ASP A 401 20.27 -24.35 25.16
C ASP A 401 20.97 -22.97 25.21
N SER A 402 20.71 -22.10 24.23
CA SER A 402 21.24 -20.74 24.17
C SER A 402 20.44 -19.74 24.99
N PHE A 403 19.24 -20.12 25.44
CA PHE A 403 18.30 -19.21 26.08
C PHE A 403 18.79 -18.75 27.45
N SER A 404 19.41 -19.64 28.23
CA SER A 404 20.01 -19.30 29.53
C SER A 404 21.10 -18.24 29.38
N HIS A 405 21.99 -18.39 28.39
CA HIS A 405 23.04 -17.42 28.09
C HIS A 405 22.47 -16.07 27.67
N LEU A 406 21.43 -16.06 26.85
CA LEU A 406 20.75 -14.83 26.43
C LEU A 406 20.16 -14.08 27.63
N LEU A 407 19.48 -14.80 28.53
CA LEU A 407 18.88 -14.21 29.74
C LEU A 407 19.93 -13.61 30.68
N CYS A 408 21.12 -14.22 30.78
CA CYS A 408 22.21 -13.68 31.59
C CYS A 408 22.68 -12.29 31.13
N CYS A 409 22.47 -11.94 29.86
CA CYS A 409 22.89 -10.66 29.28
C CYS A 409 21.84 -9.56 29.36
N LEU A 410 20.60 -9.91 29.69
CA LEU A 410 19.50 -8.96 29.84
C LEU A 410 19.55 -8.31 31.24
N PRO A 411 19.03 -7.09 31.38
CA PRO A 411 18.91 -6.45 32.69
C PRO A 411 18.00 -7.30 33.59
N LYS A 412 18.43 -7.45 34.86
CA LYS A 412 17.70 -8.22 35.89
C LYS A 412 16.47 -7.49 36.41
#